data_AF-A0A933HI06-F1
#
_entry.id   AF-A0A933HI06-F1
#
_cell.length_a   1.000
_cell.length_b   1.000
_cell.length_c   1.000
_cell.angle_alpha   90.00
_cell.angle_beta   90.00
_cell.angle_gamma   90.00
#
_symmetry.space_group_name_H-M   'P 1'
#
loop_
_entity.id
_entity.type
_entity.pdbx_description
1 polymer ?
#
loop_
_entity_poly.entity_id
_entity_poly.type
_entity_poly.pdbx_seq_one_letter_code
_entity_poly.pdbx_strand_id
1 'polypeptide(L)'
;MRKFALLLSALLFAALVGTAVISRAFLPVSAQDGFKAHSLLTASVADVQKAALDYTEARFRILAPPKILLTRSITKEELPKLGLSEIGFGGKEPPLALVALEGKFEIQPRGLTMAGPEQVKYLFYVIDLNVGAPTLIEYSRNGTDYEQFLSYAKTFKAISGDQPIDPSAKDFQPGPKKFAVPPPTPEWSPPEQSE
;
A
#
# COMPACT_ATOMS: atom_id res chain seq x y z
N MET A 1 70.09 -21.99 24.07
CA MET A 1 69.05 -22.14 25.13
C MET A 1 67.81 -21.35 24.73
N ARG A 2 66.61 -21.85 25.10
CA ARG A 2 65.22 -21.44 24.74
C ARG A 2 64.71 -22.13 23.46
N LYS A 3 64.13 -23.34 23.54
CA LYS A 3 62.79 -23.75 24.05
C LYS A 3 61.66 -22.99 23.33
N PHE A 4 60.96 -23.58 22.35
CA PHE A 4 59.79 -24.48 22.47
C PHE A 4 58.66 -23.93 23.37
N ALA A 5 57.51 -23.63 22.74
CA ALA A 5 56.12 -23.80 23.17
C ALA A 5 55.24 -22.75 22.43
N LEU A 6 54.50 -23.09 21.36
CA LEU A 6 53.15 -23.68 21.40
C LEU A 6 52.28 -23.06 22.50
N LEU A 7 51.23 -22.32 22.13
CA LEU A 7 49.84 -22.62 22.49
C LEU A 7 48.88 -21.45 22.18
N LEU A 8 47.92 -21.77 21.30
CA LEU A 8 46.48 -21.51 21.44
C LEU A 8 45.98 -20.08 21.68
N SER A 9 45.31 -19.51 20.67
CA SER A 9 43.94 -18.95 20.75
C SER A 9 43.60 -18.33 19.38
N ALA A 10 42.94 -19.01 18.45
CA ALA A 10 41.49 -19.23 18.47
C ALA A 10 40.70 -17.98 18.89
N LEU A 11 40.76 -16.90 18.09
CA LEU A 11 39.67 -15.93 17.98
C LEU A 11 39.23 -15.90 16.51
N LEU A 12 38.27 -16.77 16.19
CA LEU A 12 36.90 -16.37 15.87
C LEU A 12 36.80 -15.55 14.58
N PHE A 13 36.73 -16.29 13.48
CA PHE A 13 35.89 -15.97 12.34
C PHE A 13 34.48 -15.64 12.83
N ALA A 14 34.13 -14.36 12.95
CA ALA A 14 32.78 -13.93 13.24
C ALA A 14 32.46 -12.64 12.49
N ALA A 15 31.35 -12.69 11.75
CA ALA A 15 30.62 -11.57 11.17
C ALA A 15 31.22 -10.90 9.92
N LEU A 16 31.39 -11.68 8.85
CA LEU A 16 31.24 -11.19 7.47
C LEU A 16 29.82 -11.55 6.99
N VAL A 17 28.80 -11.04 7.69
CA VAL A 17 27.41 -11.11 7.22
C VAL A 17 27.16 -9.84 6.43
N GLY A 18 27.03 -10.04 5.12
CA GLY A 18 26.92 -8.98 4.13
C GLY A 18 25.74 -8.06 4.39
N THR A 19 26.04 -6.83 4.80
CA THR A 19 25.20 -5.68 4.51
C THR A 19 25.54 -5.20 3.11
N ALA A 20 25.13 -5.99 2.11
CA ALA A 20 24.90 -5.43 0.78
C ALA A 20 23.62 -4.58 0.88
N VAL A 21 23.73 -3.42 1.51
CA VAL A 21 22.78 -2.33 1.31
C VAL A 21 23.05 -1.89 -0.13
N ILE A 22 22.35 -2.53 -1.06
CA ILE A 22 22.28 -2.07 -2.44
C ILE A 22 21.50 -0.75 -2.36
N SER A 23 22.23 0.32 -2.07
CA SER A 23 21.84 1.67 -2.42
C SER A 23 21.77 1.69 -3.94
N ARG A 24 20.63 1.26 -4.50
CA ARG A 24 20.28 1.59 -5.88
C ARG A 24 20.29 3.11 -5.93
N ALA A 25 21.38 3.66 -6.46
CA ALA A 25 21.46 5.05 -6.80
C ALA A 25 20.21 5.36 -7.63
N PHE A 26 19.37 6.24 -7.09
CA PHE A 26 18.22 6.80 -7.78
C PHE A 26 18.77 7.65 -8.92
N LEU A 27 19.08 7.02 -10.04
CA LEU A 27 19.24 7.73 -11.29
C LEU A 27 17.87 8.36 -11.59
N PRO A 28 17.80 9.67 -11.87
CA PRO A 28 16.57 10.27 -12.33
C PRO A 28 16.19 9.56 -13.64
N VAL A 29 15.22 8.66 -13.55
CA VAL A 29 14.63 8.02 -14.73
C VAL A 29 14.06 9.15 -15.56
N SER A 30 14.65 9.37 -16.73
CA SER A 30 14.13 10.30 -17.73
C SER A 30 12.69 9.91 -18.04
N ALA A 31 11.74 10.80 -17.71
CA ALA A 31 10.30 10.61 -17.79
C ALA A 31 9.75 10.53 -19.24
N GLN A 32 10.40 9.81 -20.14
CA GLN A 32 10.02 9.75 -21.57
C GLN A 32 9.59 8.39 -22.09
N ASP A 33 9.81 7.29 -21.34
CA ASP A 33 9.09 6.04 -21.63
C ASP A 33 7.77 6.07 -20.86
N GLY A 34 6.74 6.66 -21.48
CA GLY A 34 5.40 6.73 -20.91
C GLY A 34 4.89 5.35 -20.47
N PHE A 35 4.04 5.33 -19.45
CA PHE A 35 3.40 4.11 -18.95
C PHE A 35 2.75 3.31 -20.09
N LYS A 36 3.14 2.04 -20.25
CA LYS A 36 2.59 1.12 -21.26
C LYS A 36 1.71 0.07 -20.59
N ALA A 37 0.41 0.32 -20.63
CA ALA A 37 -0.59 -0.63 -20.18
C ALA A 37 -0.51 -1.94 -20.97
N HIS A 38 -0.65 -3.06 -20.29
CA HIS A 38 -0.73 -4.40 -20.86
C HIS A 38 -1.49 -5.31 -19.90
N SER A 39 -2.16 -6.35 -20.41
CA SER A 39 -2.96 -7.25 -19.57
C SER A 39 -2.14 -7.89 -18.42
N LEU A 40 -2.75 -7.97 -17.24
CA LEU A 40 -2.17 -8.52 -16.00
C LEU A 40 -2.94 -9.75 -15.48
N LEU A 41 -3.81 -10.36 -16.29
CA LEU A 41 -4.67 -11.48 -15.86
C LEU A 41 -3.92 -12.70 -15.32
N THR A 42 -2.70 -12.94 -15.81
CA THR A 42 -1.85 -14.05 -15.38
C THR A 42 -0.59 -13.56 -14.66
N ALA A 43 -0.58 -12.28 -14.26
CA ALA A 43 0.59 -11.64 -13.72
C ALA A 43 0.81 -12.03 -12.25
N SER A 44 2.05 -11.88 -11.80
CA SER A 44 2.37 -12.03 -10.38
C SER A 44 1.91 -10.81 -9.57
N VAL A 45 1.86 -10.94 -8.25
CA VAL A 45 1.66 -9.79 -7.35
C VAL A 45 2.73 -8.73 -7.57
N ALA A 46 3.99 -9.13 -7.82
CA ALA A 46 5.09 -8.22 -8.10
C ALA A 46 4.89 -7.44 -9.41
N ASP A 47 4.32 -8.06 -10.45
CA ASP A 47 4.02 -7.39 -11.71
C ASP A 47 2.92 -6.33 -11.55
N VAL A 48 1.88 -6.64 -10.77
CA VAL A 48 0.81 -5.68 -10.44
C VAL A 48 1.37 -4.50 -9.62
N GLN A 49 2.25 -4.78 -8.65
CA GLN A 49 2.96 -3.75 -7.89
C GLN A 49 3.81 -2.88 -8.82
N LYS A 50 4.54 -3.50 -9.74
CA LYS A 50 5.36 -2.79 -10.72
C LYS A 50 4.50 -1.90 -11.61
N ALA A 51 3.36 -2.38 -12.10
CA ALA A 51 2.45 -1.58 -12.91
C ALA A 51 1.95 -0.32 -12.16
N ALA A 52 1.61 -0.44 -10.88
CA ALA A 52 1.24 0.71 -10.06
C ALA A 52 2.39 1.72 -9.88
N LEU A 53 3.61 1.22 -9.67
CA LEU A 53 4.81 2.05 -9.53
C LEU A 53 5.17 2.76 -10.83
N ASP A 54 5.19 2.04 -11.95
CA ASP A 54 5.45 2.59 -13.28
C ASP A 54 4.41 3.67 -13.63
N TYR A 55 3.13 3.44 -13.33
CA TYR A 55 2.08 4.45 -13.52
C TYR A 55 2.32 5.67 -12.62
N THR A 56 2.72 5.46 -11.37
CA THR A 56 3.03 6.54 -10.41
C THR A 56 4.17 7.41 -10.92
N GLU A 57 5.26 6.80 -11.38
CA GLU A 57 6.44 7.48 -11.94
C GLU A 57 6.10 8.27 -13.20
N ALA A 58 5.24 7.71 -14.06
CA ALA A 58 4.81 8.38 -15.29
C ALA A 58 3.87 9.57 -15.03
N ARG A 59 3.13 9.58 -13.91
CA ARG A 59 2.05 10.54 -13.67
C ARG A 59 2.36 11.59 -12.60
N PHE A 60 3.16 11.25 -11.61
CA PHE A 60 3.39 12.07 -10.42
C PHE A 60 4.86 12.29 -10.17
N ARG A 61 5.20 13.41 -9.55
CA ARG A 61 6.57 13.63 -9.09
C ARG A 61 6.76 12.93 -7.75
N ILE A 62 7.67 11.97 -7.72
CA ILE A 62 8.01 11.19 -6.53
C ILE A 62 9.16 11.89 -5.79
N LEU A 63 8.93 12.30 -4.55
CA LEU A 63 9.93 12.97 -3.71
C LEU A 63 10.73 12.00 -2.83
N ALA A 64 10.20 10.81 -2.60
CA ALA A 64 10.85 9.74 -1.86
C ALA A 64 10.34 8.37 -2.35
N PRO A 65 11.15 7.30 -2.26
CA PRO A 65 10.77 5.99 -2.77
C PRO A 65 9.47 5.50 -2.14
N PRO A 66 8.45 5.11 -2.94
CA PRO A 66 7.19 4.63 -2.40
C PRO A 66 7.34 3.23 -1.80
N LYS A 67 6.57 2.98 -0.75
CA LYS A 67 6.40 1.67 -0.11
C LYS A 67 5.05 1.10 -0.50
N ILE A 68 5.03 -0.13 -1.00
CA ILE A 68 3.79 -0.89 -1.15
C ILE A 68 3.26 -1.25 0.25
N LEU A 69 2.03 -0.84 0.56
CA LEU A 69 1.33 -1.26 1.79
C LEU A 69 0.48 -2.50 1.56
N LEU A 70 -0.17 -2.59 0.41
CA LEU A 70 -1.12 -3.65 0.08
C LEU A 70 -1.10 -3.92 -1.41
N THR A 71 -1.22 -5.20 -1.78
CA THR A 71 -1.59 -5.63 -3.12
C THR A 71 -2.46 -6.86 -3.00
N ARG A 72 -3.67 -6.80 -3.54
CA ARG A 72 -4.58 -7.94 -3.60
C ARG A 72 -5.66 -7.71 -4.65
N SER A 73 -6.33 -8.78 -5.01
CA SER A 73 -7.56 -8.72 -5.81
C SER A 73 -8.70 -8.14 -5.00
N ILE A 74 -9.62 -7.46 -5.70
CA ILE A 74 -10.78 -6.79 -5.11
C ILE A 74 -11.99 -6.86 -6.05
N THR A 75 -13.20 -6.80 -5.53
CA THR A 75 -14.44 -6.55 -6.28
C THR A 75 -14.89 -5.09 -6.13
N LYS A 76 -15.71 -4.59 -7.05
CA LYS A 76 -16.25 -3.23 -6.93
C LYS A 76 -17.08 -3.04 -5.65
N GLU A 77 -17.77 -4.07 -5.16
CA GLU A 77 -18.60 -4.01 -3.95
C GLU A 77 -17.76 -3.85 -2.67
N GLU A 78 -16.48 -4.18 -2.72
CA GLU A 78 -15.55 -3.98 -1.61
C GLU A 78 -15.07 -2.53 -1.49
N LEU A 79 -15.07 -1.75 -2.58
CA LEU A 79 -14.55 -0.37 -2.59
C LEU A 79 -15.22 0.55 -1.55
N PRO A 80 -16.55 0.70 -1.50
CA PRO A 80 -17.19 1.55 -0.50
C PRO A 80 -17.01 1.01 0.92
N LYS A 81 -16.84 -0.30 1.11
CA LYS A 81 -16.55 -0.91 2.43
C LYS A 81 -15.16 -0.52 2.94
N LEU A 82 -14.24 -0.16 2.04
CA LEU A 82 -12.91 0.36 2.32
C LEU A 82 -12.86 1.89 2.33
N GLY A 83 -13.99 2.58 2.12
CA GLY A 83 -14.03 4.04 2.04
C GLY A 83 -13.48 4.62 0.73
N LEU A 84 -13.29 3.79 -0.29
CA LEU A 84 -12.92 4.23 -1.64
C LEU A 84 -14.19 4.57 -2.45
N SER A 85 -14.07 5.46 -3.44
CA SER A 85 -15.18 5.77 -4.34
C SER A 85 -15.64 4.55 -5.14
N GLU A 86 -16.93 4.53 -5.46
CA GLU A 86 -17.51 3.53 -6.34
C GLU A 86 -17.07 3.71 -7.79
N ILE A 87 -16.95 2.60 -8.52
CA ILE A 87 -16.60 2.58 -9.94
C ILE A 87 -17.76 1.95 -10.71
N GLY A 88 -18.21 2.64 -11.76
CA GLY A 88 -19.21 2.12 -12.68
C GLY A 88 -18.55 1.44 -13.89
N PHE A 89 -19.01 0.24 -14.23
CA PHE A 89 -18.65 -0.43 -15.48
C PHE A 89 -19.88 -0.49 -16.39
N GLY A 90 -19.73 -0.11 -17.67
CA GLY A 90 -20.82 -0.19 -18.66
C GLY A 90 -21.14 -1.61 -19.16
N GLY A 91 -20.52 -2.64 -18.59
CA GLY A 91 -20.64 -4.03 -19.02
C GLY A 91 -20.24 -5.02 -17.91
N LYS A 92 -19.71 -6.18 -18.30
CA LYS A 92 -19.20 -7.16 -17.33
C LYS A 92 -18.03 -6.54 -16.56
N GLU A 93 -18.07 -6.65 -15.23
CA GLU A 93 -17.00 -6.23 -14.36
C GLU A 93 -15.70 -6.98 -14.69
N PRO A 94 -14.60 -6.26 -14.97
CA PRO A 94 -13.30 -6.87 -15.18
C PRO A 94 -12.70 -7.34 -13.85
N PRO A 95 -11.78 -8.32 -13.84
CA PRO A 95 -10.99 -8.62 -12.65
C PRO A 95 -10.20 -7.38 -12.21
N LEU A 96 -10.27 -7.03 -10.92
CA LEU A 96 -9.61 -5.85 -10.36
C LEU A 96 -8.55 -6.23 -9.33
N ALA A 97 -7.51 -5.41 -9.23
CA ALA A 97 -6.56 -5.42 -8.13
C ALA A 97 -6.45 -4.06 -7.45
N LEU A 98 -6.40 -4.08 -6.12
CA LEU A 98 -6.14 -2.91 -5.28
C LEU A 98 -4.67 -2.87 -4.91
N VAL A 99 -4.02 -1.73 -5.18
CA VAL A 99 -2.66 -1.41 -4.72
C VAL A 99 -2.70 -0.15 -3.87
N ALA A 100 -2.14 -0.21 -2.66
CA ALA A 100 -1.97 0.96 -1.81
C ALA A 100 -0.49 1.30 -1.65
N LEU A 101 -0.14 2.56 -1.90
CA LEU A 101 1.21 3.09 -1.75
C LEU A 101 1.27 4.09 -0.61
N GLU A 102 2.36 4.04 0.17
CA GLU A 102 2.77 5.09 1.10
C GLU A 102 4.07 5.71 0.59
N GLY A 103 4.14 7.04 0.55
CA GLY A 103 5.32 7.73 0.06
C GLY A 103 5.23 9.23 0.26
N LYS A 104 5.98 9.97 -0.56
CA LYS A 104 5.91 11.43 -0.64
C LYS A 104 5.77 11.81 -2.10
N PHE A 105 4.58 12.22 -2.50
CA PHE A 105 4.23 12.48 -3.90
C PHE A 105 3.80 13.93 -4.06
N GLU A 106 4.15 14.55 -5.19
CA GLU A 106 3.62 15.83 -5.64
C GLU A 106 2.61 15.58 -6.77
N ILE A 107 1.35 15.96 -6.52
CA ILE A 107 0.25 15.88 -7.48
C ILE A 107 -0.05 17.31 -7.95
N GLN A 108 -0.17 17.48 -9.27
CA GLN A 108 -0.70 18.74 -9.80
C GLN A 108 -2.23 18.76 -9.64
N PRO A 109 -2.80 19.82 -9.03
CA PRO A 109 -4.24 19.95 -8.93
C PRO A 109 -4.87 19.92 -10.33
N ARG A 110 -6.02 19.23 -10.47
CA ARG A 110 -6.74 19.17 -11.74
C ARG A 110 -7.37 20.54 -12.03
N GLY A 111 -7.12 21.09 -13.22
CA GLY A 111 -7.75 22.32 -13.73
C GLY A 111 -6.86 23.56 -13.74
N LEU A 112 -7.42 24.72 -14.11
CA LEU A 112 -6.72 26.02 -14.19
C LEU A 112 -6.56 26.67 -12.81
N THR A 113 -6.17 25.91 -11.79
CA THR A 113 -5.95 26.48 -10.46
C THR A 113 -4.56 27.08 -10.41
N MET A 114 -4.41 28.28 -9.85
CA MET A 114 -3.09 28.85 -9.51
C MET A 114 -2.45 28.19 -8.28
N ALA A 115 -3.12 27.21 -7.67
CA ALA A 115 -2.56 26.47 -6.55
C ALA A 115 -1.34 25.65 -7.02
N GLY A 116 -0.25 25.71 -6.25
CA GLY A 116 0.94 24.90 -6.50
C GLY A 116 0.69 23.40 -6.34
N PRO A 117 1.71 22.56 -6.62
CA PRO A 117 1.59 21.13 -6.45
C PRO A 117 1.22 20.78 -5.00
N GLU A 118 0.30 19.82 -4.86
CA GLU A 118 -0.12 19.31 -3.58
C GLU A 118 0.75 18.12 -3.18
N GLN A 119 1.23 18.10 -1.94
CA GLN A 119 1.93 16.93 -1.40
C GLN A 119 0.95 15.95 -0.78
N VAL A 120 1.02 14.70 -1.23
CA VAL A 120 0.21 13.61 -0.68
C VAL A 120 1.09 12.47 -0.17
N LYS A 121 0.56 11.75 0.81
CA LYS A 121 1.27 10.65 1.48
C LYS A 121 0.83 9.28 0.98
N TYR A 122 -0.44 9.15 0.62
CA TYR A 122 -1.03 7.88 0.22
C TYR A 122 -1.62 7.96 -1.19
N LEU A 123 -1.39 6.93 -1.99
CA LEU A 123 -2.04 6.70 -3.27
C LEU A 123 -2.73 5.34 -3.25
N PHE A 124 -3.93 5.27 -3.81
CA PHE A 124 -4.74 4.06 -3.91
C PHE A 124 -5.10 3.85 -5.38
N TYR A 125 -4.75 2.68 -5.90
CA TYR A 125 -5.02 2.30 -7.27
C TYR A 125 -5.96 1.11 -7.29
N VAL A 126 -7.04 1.23 -8.07
CA VAL A 126 -7.79 0.05 -8.53
C VAL A 126 -7.39 -0.16 -9.99
N ILE A 127 -6.70 -1.27 -10.25
CA ILE A 127 -6.17 -1.64 -11.55
C ILE A 127 -7.13 -2.64 -12.19
N ASP A 128 -7.57 -2.34 -13.41
CA ASP A 128 -8.24 -3.31 -14.28
C ASP A 128 -7.18 -4.30 -14.80
N LEU A 129 -7.28 -5.57 -14.41
CA LEU A 129 -6.30 -6.59 -14.79
C LEU A 129 -6.42 -7.02 -16.26
N ASN A 130 -7.56 -6.78 -16.94
CA ASN A 130 -7.64 -7.04 -18.38
C ASN A 130 -6.74 -6.11 -19.17
N VAL A 131 -6.68 -4.83 -18.78
CA VAL A 131 -5.93 -3.77 -19.48
C VAL A 131 -4.57 -3.49 -18.84
N GLY A 132 -4.44 -3.80 -17.54
CA GLY A 132 -3.30 -3.46 -16.69
C GLY A 132 -3.12 -1.96 -16.54
N ALA A 133 -4.21 -1.22 -16.35
CA ALA A 133 -4.19 0.22 -16.12
C ALA A 133 -5.11 0.60 -14.95
N PRO A 134 -4.83 1.70 -14.23
CA PRO A 134 -5.73 2.20 -13.19
C PRO A 134 -7.08 2.62 -13.78
N THR A 135 -8.17 2.10 -13.22
CA THR A 135 -9.55 2.55 -13.45
C THR A 135 -10.00 3.55 -12.38
N LEU A 136 -9.44 3.45 -11.17
CA LEU A 136 -9.60 4.44 -10.10
C LEU A 136 -8.23 4.80 -9.53
N ILE A 137 -8.07 6.09 -9.25
CA ILE A 137 -6.91 6.63 -8.55
C ILE A 137 -7.45 7.58 -7.49
N GLU A 138 -7.18 7.26 -6.24
CA GLU A 138 -7.44 8.13 -5.11
C GLU A 138 -6.15 8.43 -4.36
N TYR A 139 -6.16 9.54 -3.63
CA TYR A 139 -5.02 9.97 -2.86
C TYR A 139 -5.45 10.67 -1.58
N SER A 140 -4.56 10.66 -0.59
CA SER A 140 -4.78 11.36 0.67
C SER A 140 -3.50 12.02 1.16
N ARG A 141 -3.63 13.26 1.66
CA ARG A 141 -2.53 14.02 2.27
C ARG A 141 -1.95 13.32 3.49
N ASN A 142 -2.83 12.77 4.32
CA ASN A 142 -2.48 12.26 5.65
C ASN A 142 -3.14 10.91 5.97
N GLY A 143 -4.08 10.44 5.16
CA GLY A 143 -4.79 9.18 5.34
C GLY A 143 -6.01 9.24 6.26
N THR A 144 -6.41 10.43 6.76
CA THR A 144 -7.51 10.57 7.73
C THR A 144 -8.83 9.99 7.20
N ASP A 145 -9.16 10.24 5.93
CA ASP A 145 -10.40 9.72 5.32
C ASP A 145 -10.36 8.19 5.09
N TYR A 146 -9.18 7.57 5.25
CA TYR A 146 -8.92 6.16 4.94
C TYR A 146 -8.35 5.40 6.15
N GLU A 147 -8.54 5.88 7.39
CA GLU A 147 -7.93 5.29 8.60
C GLU A 147 -8.25 3.80 8.76
N GLN A 148 -9.51 3.41 8.53
CA GLN A 148 -9.94 2.01 8.63
C GLN A 148 -9.24 1.15 7.57
N PHE A 149 -9.18 1.63 6.33
CA PHE A 149 -8.52 0.94 5.24
C PHE A 149 -7.01 0.83 5.46
N LEU A 150 -6.35 1.91 5.87
CA LEU A 150 -4.91 1.92 6.13
C LEU A 150 -4.53 1.01 7.31
N SER A 151 -5.38 0.90 8.33
CA SER A 151 -5.20 -0.05 9.42
C SER A 151 -5.28 -1.49 8.93
N TYR A 152 -6.23 -1.80 8.05
CA TYR A 152 -6.30 -3.09 7.37
C TYR A 152 -5.06 -3.35 6.50
N ALA A 153 -4.68 -2.41 5.63
CA ALA A 153 -3.54 -2.56 4.74
C ALA A 153 -2.23 -2.85 5.49
N LYS A 154 -2.00 -2.17 6.63
CA LYS A 154 -0.80 -2.37 7.47
C LYS A 154 -0.76 -3.72 8.18
N THR A 155 -1.91 -4.34 8.42
CA THR A 155 -2.02 -5.63 9.11
C THR A 155 -2.20 -6.80 8.14
N PHE A 156 -2.47 -6.51 6.87
CA PHE A 156 -2.60 -7.51 5.83
C PHE A 156 -1.27 -8.25 5.65
N LYS A 157 -1.33 -9.59 5.73
CA LYS A 157 -0.18 -10.43 5.46
C LYS A 157 0.06 -10.42 3.95
N ALA A 158 1.12 -9.73 3.53
CA ALA A 158 1.50 -9.67 2.14
C ALA A 158 1.64 -11.09 1.54
N ILE A 159 0.98 -11.28 0.40
CA ILE A 159 1.16 -12.44 -0.46
C ILE A 159 2.58 -12.34 -1.05
N SER A 160 3.25 -13.48 -1.26
CA SER A 160 4.60 -13.44 -1.85
C SER A 160 4.55 -12.79 -3.23
N GLY A 161 5.53 -11.95 -3.56
CA GLY A 161 5.57 -11.22 -4.84
C GLY A 161 5.50 -12.16 -6.05
N ASP A 162 6.07 -13.36 -5.94
CA ASP A 162 6.12 -14.35 -7.02
C ASP A 162 4.81 -15.13 -7.20
N GLN A 163 3.85 -15.00 -6.27
CA GLN A 163 2.56 -15.67 -6.41
C GLN A 163 1.69 -14.95 -7.44
N PRO A 164 0.90 -15.70 -8.23
CA PRO A 164 -0.05 -15.11 -9.15
C PRO A 164 -1.07 -14.26 -8.38
N ILE A 165 -1.43 -13.10 -8.93
CA ILE A 165 -2.61 -12.38 -8.45
C ILE A 165 -3.84 -13.26 -8.79
N ASP A 166 -4.72 -13.49 -7.82
CA ASP A 166 -5.93 -14.30 -8.07
C ASP A 166 -6.97 -13.42 -8.80
N PRO A 167 -7.23 -13.57 -10.10
CA PRO A 167 -8.20 -12.71 -10.79
C PRO A 167 -9.62 -12.90 -10.24
N SER A 168 -9.88 -13.99 -9.50
CA SER A 168 -11.13 -14.22 -8.79
C SER A 168 -10.99 -13.65 -7.38
N ALA A 169 -11.27 -12.36 -7.22
CA ALA A 169 -11.30 -11.75 -5.90
C ALA A 169 -12.25 -12.53 -4.97
N LYS A 170 -11.75 -12.87 -3.77
CA LYS A 170 -12.59 -13.38 -2.68
C LYS A 170 -13.00 -12.19 -1.83
N ASP A 171 -14.29 -12.13 -1.48
CA ASP A 171 -14.86 -11.03 -0.70
C ASP A 171 -14.04 -10.72 0.55
N PHE A 172 -13.63 -9.46 0.69
CA PHE A 172 -13.19 -8.91 1.97
C PHE A 172 -14.31 -9.03 2.99
N GLN A 173 -14.03 -9.82 4.01
CA GLN A 173 -14.77 -9.74 5.26
C GLN A 173 -14.01 -8.75 6.15
N PRO A 174 -14.48 -7.49 6.27
CA PRO A 174 -14.00 -6.65 7.36
C PRO A 174 -14.30 -7.43 8.62
N GLY A 175 -13.27 -7.78 9.39
CA GLY A 175 -13.47 -8.34 10.73
C GLY A 175 -14.49 -7.47 11.48
N PRO A 176 -15.27 -8.06 12.41
CA PRO A 176 -16.36 -7.36 13.08
C PRO A 176 -15.87 -5.98 13.53
N LYS A 177 -16.57 -4.91 13.13
CA LYS A 177 -16.31 -3.56 13.65
C LYS A 177 -16.35 -3.69 15.17
N LYS A 178 -15.20 -3.54 15.83
CA LYS A 178 -15.16 -3.39 17.28
C LYS A 178 -15.75 -2.01 17.57
N PHE A 179 -17.07 -1.94 17.67
CA PHE A 179 -17.70 -0.78 18.28
C PHE A 179 -17.17 -0.75 19.70
N ALA A 180 -16.48 0.33 20.06
CA ALA A 180 -16.24 0.61 21.47
C ALA A 180 -17.60 0.59 22.13
N VAL A 181 -17.81 -0.33 23.07
CA VAL A 181 -19.01 -0.34 23.89
C VAL A 181 -19.03 1.05 24.54
N PRO A 182 -20.06 1.89 24.29
CA PRO A 182 -20.14 3.17 24.97
C PRO A 182 -20.08 2.88 26.47
N PRO A 183 -19.36 3.71 27.26
CA PRO A 183 -19.33 3.53 28.70
C PRO A 183 -20.78 3.42 29.21
N PRO A 184 -21.05 2.54 30.20
CA PRO A 184 -22.40 2.42 30.74
C PRO A 184 -22.89 3.81 31.13
N THR A 185 -24.12 4.14 30.74
CA THR A 185 -24.76 5.38 31.18
C THR A 185 -24.70 5.40 32.71
N PRO A 186 -24.21 6.48 33.34
CA PRO A 186 -24.21 6.56 34.79
C PRO A 186 -25.61 6.24 35.30
N GLU A 187 -25.70 5.19 36.11
CA GLU A 187 -26.95 4.72 36.68
C GLU A 187 -27.52 5.86 37.52
N TRP A 188 -28.71 6.35 37.14
CA TRP A 188 -29.35 7.42 37.87
C TRP A 188 -29.65 6.92 39.28
N SER A 189 -28.95 7.48 40.26
CA SER A 189 -29.24 7.25 41.67
C SER A 189 -30.33 8.23 42.09
N PRO A 190 -31.48 7.76 42.64
CA PRO A 190 -32.49 8.64 43.19
C PRO A 190 -31.87 9.51 44.30
N PRO A 191 -32.28 10.77 44.44
CA PRO A 191 -31.88 11.58 45.59
C PRO A 191 -32.37 10.90 46.88
N GLU A 192 -31.45 10.75 47.84
CA GLU A 192 -31.71 10.24 49.18
C GLU A 192 -32.76 11.16 49.84
N GLN A 193 -33.91 10.58 50.23
CA GLN A 193 -34.94 11.31 50.94
C GLN A 193 -34.46 11.51 52.39
N SER A 194 -34.13 12.75 52.74
CA SER A 194 -33.85 13.14 54.12
C SER A 194 -35.16 13.22 54.91
N GLU A 195 -35.27 12.38 55.95
CA GLU A 195 -36.28 12.51 57.02
C GLU A 195 -35.90 13.60 58.03
#